data_AF-A0A0N4ZGG5-F1
#
_entry.id   AF-A0A0N4ZGG5-F1
#
_cell.length_a   1.000
_cell.length_b   1.000
_cell.length_c   1.000
_cell.angle_alpha   90.00
_cell.angle_beta   90.00
_cell.angle_gamma   90.00
#
_symmetry.space_group_name_H-M   'P 1'
#
loop_
_entity.id
_entity.type
_entity.pdbx_description
1 polymer ?
#
loop_
_entity_poly.entity_id
_entity_poly.type
_entity_poly.pdbx_seq_one_letter_code
_entity_poly.pdbx_strand_id
1 'polypeptide(L)'
;MLDSKPLTKWHDKSLPMSEDCLQLNMWVPKNTSGAVVVFIFGGDYYSGSPSLKYYNGAALASMTKAIIININYRLGVLGFGYYKGKKYVSGNMGLLDQQMALRWIKGNIKNFGGNPSKVALFGHEVGAVSATAHLYAPNSKGLFNKIFASSGTVQHSWGYEKNSVVEKNFIKLMKKVKCYHASASSSINCMQKKNVYQLVNMTDAVEEENEFAFTKPFLIVEKDEVFFKGNLTSKII
;
A
#
# COMPACT_ATOMS: atom_id res chain seq x y z
N MET A 1 -13.29 17.40 -26.37
CA MET A 1 -12.72 18.23 -25.28
C MET A 1 -13.17 17.60 -23.99
N LEU A 2 -12.25 16.97 -23.27
CA LEU A 2 -12.54 16.28 -22.01
C LEU A 2 -12.64 17.34 -20.91
N ASP A 3 -13.83 17.54 -20.37
CA ASP A 3 -14.05 18.36 -19.18
C ASP A 3 -13.37 17.70 -17.97
N SER A 4 -12.12 18.09 -17.75
CA SER A 4 -11.34 17.73 -16.57
C SER A 4 -11.86 18.49 -15.35
N LYS A 5 -12.93 17.98 -14.74
CA LYS A 5 -13.18 18.28 -13.32
C LYS A 5 -11.96 17.79 -12.53
N PRO A 6 -11.43 18.59 -11.58
CA PRO A 6 -10.15 18.30 -10.95
C PRO A 6 -10.21 16.94 -10.24
N LEU A 7 -9.34 16.01 -10.65
CA LEU A 7 -9.09 14.78 -9.91
C LEU A 7 -8.59 15.15 -8.50
N THR A 8 -9.13 14.41 -7.53
CA THR A 8 -9.14 14.63 -6.07
C THR A 8 -7.75 14.46 -5.44
N LYS A 9 -7.66 14.68 -4.12
CA LYS A 9 -6.47 14.67 -3.23
C LYS A 9 -5.49 13.48 -3.36
N TRP A 10 -5.76 12.50 -4.22
CA TRP A 10 -5.08 11.20 -4.33
C TRP A 10 -3.74 11.29 -5.09
N HIS A 11 -3.46 12.39 -5.80
CA HIS A 11 -2.45 12.36 -6.85
C HIS A 11 -1.87 13.73 -7.22
N ASP A 12 -0.54 13.79 -7.42
CA ASP A 12 0.14 14.94 -8.03
C ASP A 12 -0.21 14.99 -9.53
N LYS A 13 -0.98 16.01 -9.94
CA LYS A 13 -1.50 16.20 -11.31
C LYS A 13 -0.45 16.10 -12.44
N SER A 14 0.83 16.14 -12.12
CA SER A 14 1.93 15.99 -13.07
C SER A 14 2.28 14.53 -13.45
N LEU A 15 1.73 13.52 -12.78
CA LEU A 15 2.00 12.11 -13.06
C LEU A 15 0.81 11.42 -13.79
N PRO A 16 1.02 10.37 -14.59
CA PRO A 16 -0.09 9.56 -15.10
C PRO A 16 -0.57 8.56 -14.05
N MET A 17 -1.89 8.29 -13.99
CA MET A 17 -2.48 7.23 -13.15
C MET A 17 -2.96 6.06 -14.00
N SER A 18 -2.61 4.85 -13.59
CA SER A 18 -3.03 3.58 -14.19
C SER A 18 -3.19 2.50 -13.12
N GLU A 19 -4.00 1.46 -13.38
CA GLU A 19 -4.00 0.24 -12.55
C GLU A 19 -2.76 -0.63 -12.82
N ASP A 20 -2.14 -0.47 -13.99
CA ASP A 20 -0.80 -0.99 -14.28
C ASP A 20 0.24 -0.07 -13.61
N CYS A 21 0.37 -0.20 -12.29
CA CYS A 21 1.18 0.69 -11.47
C CYS A 21 2.27 0.00 -10.64
N LEU A 22 2.30 -1.34 -10.60
CA LEU A 22 3.21 -2.11 -9.73
C LEU A 22 4.65 -2.11 -10.28
N GLN A 23 5.30 -0.97 -10.13
CA GLN A 23 6.65 -0.67 -10.60
C GLN A 23 7.52 -0.22 -9.42
N LEU A 24 8.83 -0.12 -9.65
CA LEU A 24 9.78 0.43 -8.69
C LEU A 24 10.77 1.37 -9.40
N ASN A 25 11.26 2.36 -8.65
CA ASN A 25 12.35 3.23 -9.06
C ASN A 25 13.61 2.81 -8.30
N MET A 26 14.76 2.74 -8.99
CA MET A 26 16.03 2.30 -8.38
C MET A 26 17.17 3.25 -8.71
N TRP A 27 17.94 3.63 -7.69
CA TRP A 27 19.16 4.40 -7.83
C TRP A 27 20.35 3.57 -7.36
N VAL A 28 21.23 3.21 -8.30
CA VAL A 28 22.44 2.40 -8.05
C VAL A 28 23.66 3.32 -8.07
N PRO A 29 24.41 3.47 -6.96
CA PRO A 29 25.65 4.24 -6.96
C PRO A 29 26.80 3.47 -7.62
N LYS A 30 27.75 4.18 -8.24
CA LYS A 30 28.90 3.59 -8.94
C LYS A 30 29.71 2.61 -8.07
N ASN A 31 29.93 2.96 -6.80
CA ASN A 31 30.66 2.13 -5.82
C ASN A 31 29.70 1.75 -4.70
N THR A 32 28.91 0.69 -4.88
CA THR A 32 27.93 0.26 -3.88
C THR A 32 28.58 -0.42 -2.65
N SER A 33 28.01 -0.18 -1.47
CA SER A 33 28.35 -0.91 -0.23
C SER A 33 27.63 -2.26 -0.11
N GLY A 34 26.81 -2.60 -1.10
CA GLY A 34 25.88 -3.73 -1.08
C GLY A 34 24.67 -3.52 -0.17
N ALA A 35 24.57 -2.41 0.57
CA ALA A 35 23.38 -2.09 1.34
C ALA A 35 22.23 -1.71 0.39
N VAL A 36 21.00 -2.09 0.76
CA VAL A 36 19.79 -1.80 0.00
C VAL A 36 18.77 -1.18 0.93
N VAL A 37 18.23 -0.02 0.57
CA VAL A 37 17.13 0.63 1.28
C VAL A 37 15.91 0.60 0.38
N VAL A 38 14.85 -0.05 0.85
CA VAL A 38 13.56 -0.13 0.18
C VAL A 38 12.62 0.84 0.87
N PHE A 39 12.17 1.86 0.17
CA PHE A 39 11.29 2.90 0.68
C PHE A 39 9.83 2.63 0.31
N ILE A 40 8.96 2.71 1.32
CA ILE A 40 7.50 2.67 1.21
C ILE A 40 7.00 4.09 1.52
N PHE A 41 6.38 4.73 0.53
CA PHE A 41 5.83 6.08 0.70
C PHE A 41 4.59 6.09 1.60
N GLY A 42 4.22 7.29 2.09
CA GLY A 42 3.02 7.52 2.92
C GLY A 42 1.81 7.97 2.08
N GLY A 43 1.00 8.89 2.60
CA GLY A 43 -0.16 9.45 1.90
C GLY A 43 -1.49 8.84 2.32
N ASP A 44 -1.64 8.50 3.61
CA ASP A 44 -2.92 8.09 4.21
C ASP A 44 -3.62 6.90 3.50
N TYR A 45 -2.85 6.00 2.86
CA TYR A 45 -3.34 4.90 2.02
C TYR A 45 -4.18 5.29 0.81
N TYR A 46 -4.41 6.58 0.56
CA TYR A 46 -5.22 7.05 -0.56
C TYR A 46 -4.43 7.93 -1.55
N SER A 47 -3.22 8.33 -1.21
CA SER A 47 -2.41 9.16 -2.10
C SER A 47 -0.95 8.72 -2.08
N GLY A 48 -0.18 9.25 -3.02
CA GLY A 48 1.27 9.07 -3.04
C GLY A 48 1.77 8.39 -4.31
N SER A 49 3.09 8.44 -4.49
CA SER A 49 3.78 7.80 -5.60
C SER A 49 5.27 7.67 -5.25
N PRO A 50 5.94 6.57 -5.66
CA PRO A 50 7.38 6.44 -5.51
C PRO A 50 8.17 7.40 -6.41
N SER A 51 7.50 8.09 -7.35
CA SER A 51 8.07 9.00 -8.34
C SER A 51 7.94 10.48 -7.96
N LEU A 52 7.43 10.81 -6.77
CA LEU A 52 7.37 12.19 -6.29
C LEU A 52 8.79 12.77 -6.15
N LYS A 53 8.98 14.03 -6.55
CA LYS A 53 10.31 14.66 -6.65
C LYS A 53 11.11 14.62 -5.33
N TYR A 54 10.41 14.78 -4.21
CA TYR A 54 11.02 14.75 -2.88
C TYR A 54 11.41 13.35 -2.39
N TYR A 55 11.01 12.29 -3.11
CA TYR A 55 11.47 10.92 -2.88
C TYR A 55 12.60 10.50 -3.84
N ASN A 56 13.17 11.43 -4.63
CA ASN A 56 14.31 11.11 -5.48
C ASN A 56 15.50 10.57 -4.66
N GLY A 57 15.81 9.29 -4.84
CA GLY A 57 16.82 8.58 -4.07
C GLY A 57 18.26 8.87 -4.45
N ALA A 58 18.52 9.68 -5.49
CA ALA A 58 19.87 9.87 -6.05
C ALA A 58 20.88 10.43 -5.03
N ALA A 59 20.48 11.45 -4.27
CA ALA A 59 21.34 12.05 -3.25
C ALA A 59 21.68 11.05 -2.15
N LEU A 60 20.67 10.34 -1.63
CA LEU A 60 20.84 9.34 -0.58
C LEU A 60 21.72 8.16 -1.06
N ALA A 61 21.51 7.68 -2.29
CA ALA A 61 22.34 6.64 -2.91
C ALA A 61 23.81 7.08 -3.02
N SER A 62 24.04 8.31 -3.46
CA SER A 62 25.40 8.86 -3.60
C SER A 62 26.12 9.01 -2.27
N MET A 63 25.43 9.51 -1.23
CA MET A 63 26.00 9.75 0.10
C MET A 63 26.27 8.44 0.87
N THR A 64 25.31 7.53 0.88
CA THR A 64 25.38 6.29 1.69
C THR A 64 26.06 5.12 0.98
N LYS A 65 26.24 5.23 -0.34
CA LYS A 65 26.65 4.13 -1.22
C LYS A 65 25.68 2.93 -1.19
N ALA A 66 24.47 3.10 -0.64
CA ALA A 66 23.43 2.09 -0.70
C ALA A 66 22.64 2.19 -2.02
N ILE A 67 22.06 1.07 -2.45
CA ILE A 67 21.03 1.09 -3.50
C ILE A 67 19.73 1.55 -2.86
N ILE A 68 19.12 2.59 -3.44
CA ILE A 68 17.84 3.12 -2.97
C ILE A 68 16.75 2.65 -3.93
N ILE A 69 15.69 2.06 -3.40
CA ILE A 69 14.56 1.53 -4.17
C ILE A 69 13.27 2.10 -3.60
N ASN A 70 12.49 2.80 -4.41
CA ASN A 70 11.13 3.18 -4.04
C ASN A 70 10.17 2.24 -4.74
N ILE A 71 9.28 1.59 -3.99
CA ILE A 71 8.32 0.63 -4.56
C ILE A 71 6.92 1.25 -4.66
N ASN A 72 6.17 0.86 -5.69
CA ASN A 72 4.76 1.19 -5.79
C ASN A 72 3.87 0.08 -5.21
N TYR A 73 2.68 0.46 -4.75
CA TYR A 73 1.65 -0.45 -4.26
C TYR A 73 0.26 0.14 -4.48
N ARG A 74 -0.77 -0.71 -4.57
CA ARG A 74 -2.15 -0.23 -4.76
C ARG A 74 -2.65 0.52 -3.53
N LEU A 75 -3.44 1.56 -3.77
CA LEU A 75 -4.00 2.47 -2.76
C LEU A 75 -5.54 2.33 -2.69
N GLY A 76 -6.13 2.91 -1.64
CA GLY A 76 -7.57 3.02 -1.41
C GLY A 76 -8.31 1.71 -1.54
N VAL A 77 -9.48 1.75 -2.17
CA VAL A 77 -10.30 0.55 -2.41
C VAL A 77 -9.55 -0.54 -3.20
N LEU A 78 -8.63 -0.15 -4.10
CA LEU A 78 -7.89 -1.09 -4.95
C LEU A 78 -6.84 -1.90 -4.17
N GLY A 79 -6.23 -1.29 -3.14
CA GLY A 79 -5.22 -1.93 -2.30
C GLY A 79 -5.75 -2.44 -0.96
N PHE A 80 -6.78 -1.80 -0.41
CA PHE A 80 -7.21 -1.96 0.99
C PHE A 80 -8.72 -2.13 1.14
N GLY A 81 -9.46 -2.36 0.05
CA GLY A 81 -10.84 -2.83 0.14
C GLY A 81 -10.92 -4.20 0.82
N TYR A 82 -11.99 -4.45 1.57
CA TYR A 82 -12.26 -5.75 2.20
C TYR A 82 -13.74 -6.10 2.06
N TYR A 83 -14.03 -7.35 1.68
CA TYR A 83 -15.40 -7.86 1.55
C TYR A 83 -15.40 -9.38 1.66
N LYS A 84 -16.02 -9.92 2.71
CA LYS A 84 -16.24 -11.36 2.91
C LYS A 84 -14.99 -12.24 2.75
N GLY A 85 -13.82 -11.72 3.12
CA GLY A 85 -12.56 -12.45 3.19
C GLY A 85 -11.99 -12.91 1.84
N LYS A 86 -11.03 -13.85 1.91
CA LYS A 86 -10.19 -14.29 0.78
C LYS A 86 -10.97 -14.76 -0.45
N LYS A 87 -12.18 -15.28 -0.27
CA LYS A 87 -13.03 -15.74 -1.38
C LYS A 87 -13.43 -14.61 -2.33
N TYR A 88 -13.50 -13.37 -1.85
CA TYR A 88 -13.96 -12.23 -2.63
C TYR A 88 -12.93 -11.11 -2.64
N VAL A 89 -12.79 -10.38 -1.52
CA VAL A 89 -11.79 -9.31 -1.37
C VAL A 89 -11.14 -9.47 -0.01
N SER A 90 -9.89 -9.95 -0.01
CA SER A 90 -9.18 -10.39 1.19
C SER A 90 -8.83 -9.28 2.18
N GLY A 91 -8.79 -8.02 1.72
CA GLY A 91 -8.06 -6.97 2.42
C GLY A 91 -6.55 -7.09 2.22
N ASN A 92 -5.83 -6.02 2.56
CA ASN A 92 -4.37 -5.96 2.62
C ASN A 92 -3.65 -6.27 1.29
N MET A 93 -4.29 -6.11 0.14
CA MET A 93 -3.68 -6.33 -1.17
C MET A 93 -2.49 -5.40 -1.43
N GLY A 94 -2.54 -4.15 -0.96
CA GLY A 94 -1.41 -3.21 -1.03
C GLY A 94 -0.19 -3.71 -0.27
N LEU A 95 -0.37 -4.38 0.88
CA LEU A 95 0.74 -5.02 1.60
C LEU A 95 1.28 -6.25 0.87
N LEU A 96 0.42 -6.99 0.17
CA LEU A 96 0.84 -8.10 -0.70
C LEU A 96 1.65 -7.59 -1.91
N ASP A 97 1.32 -6.42 -2.46
CA ASP A 97 2.09 -5.79 -3.52
C ASP A 97 3.49 -5.41 -3.02
N GLN A 98 3.57 -4.78 -1.84
CA GLN A 98 4.85 -4.47 -1.19
C GLN A 98 5.67 -5.73 -0.93
N GLN A 99 5.02 -6.80 -0.49
CA GLN A 99 5.67 -8.08 -0.27
C GLN A 99 6.19 -8.71 -1.58
N MET A 100 5.45 -8.58 -2.68
CA MET A 100 5.88 -9.04 -4.00
C MET A 100 7.11 -8.27 -4.48
N ALA A 101 7.13 -6.94 -4.32
CA ALA A 101 8.30 -6.12 -4.60
C ALA A 101 9.52 -6.54 -3.75
N LEU A 102 9.33 -6.77 -2.44
CA LEU A 102 10.40 -7.26 -1.56
C LEU A 102 10.95 -8.63 -1.99
N ARG A 103 10.10 -9.55 -2.45
CA ARG A 103 10.55 -10.84 -3.02
C ARG A 103 11.36 -10.64 -4.29
N TRP A 104 10.90 -9.76 -5.18
CA TRP A 104 11.63 -9.43 -6.39
C TRP A 104 13.01 -8.86 -6.05
N ILE A 105 13.08 -7.90 -5.13
CA ILE A 105 14.35 -7.31 -4.67
C ILE A 105 15.26 -8.39 -4.10
N LYS A 106 14.76 -9.25 -3.21
CA LYS A 106 15.55 -10.36 -2.64
C LYS A 106 16.15 -11.28 -3.71
N GLY A 107 15.39 -11.58 -4.76
CA GLY A 107 15.81 -12.46 -5.85
C GLY A 107 16.75 -11.82 -6.88
N ASN A 108 16.66 -10.51 -7.09
CA ASN A 108 17.31 -9.83 -8.22
C ASN A 108 18.42 -8.85 -7.82
N ILE A 109 18.45 -8.35 -6.58
CA ILE A 109 19.29 -7.19 -6.24
C ILE A 109 20.79 -7.45 -6.33
N LYS A 110 21.22 -8.72 -6.29
CA LYS A 110 22.61 -9.12 -6.55
C LYS A 110 23.10 -8.67 -7.92
N ASN A 111 22.23 -8.69 -8.93
CA ASN A 111 22.56 -8.30 -10.31
C ASN A 111 22.86 -6.80 -10.44
N PHE A 112 22.46 -6.01 -9.43
CA PHE A 112 22.70 -4.57 -9.36
C PHE A 112 23.80 -4.22 -8.33
N GLY A 113 24.52 -5.22 -7.83
CA GLY A 113 25.57 -5.06 -6.82
C GLY A 113 25.08 -4.98 -5.37
N GLY A 114 23.78 -5.15 -5.12
CA GLY A 114 23.22 -5.19 -3.77
C GLY A 114 23.38 -6.55 -3.10
N ASN A 115 23.44 -6.55 -1.78
CA ASN A 115 23.47 -7.76 -0.96
C ASN A 115 22.05 -8.04 -0.42
N PRO A 116 21.40 -9.15 -0.81
CA PRO A 116 20.04 -9.46 -0.36
C PRO A 116 19.94 -9.74 1.15
N SER A 117 21.05 -9.91 1.87
CA SER A 117 21.10 -10.01 3.33
C SER A 117 21.31 -8.66 4.04
N LYS A 118 21.45 -7.55 3.27
CA LYS A 118 21.60 -6.18 3.78
C LYS A 118 20.46 -5.27 3.30
N VAL A 119 19.25 -5.81 3.26
CA VAL A 119 18.04 -5.08 2.89
C VAL A 119 17.42 -4.43 4.13
N ALA A 120 17.22 -3.12 4.09
CA ALA A 120 16.49 -2.35 5.08
C ALA A 120 15.18 -1.83 4.48
N LEU A 121 14.09 -1.95 5.24
CA LEU A 121 12.78 -1.43 4.87
C LEU A 121 12.57 -0.08 5.57
N PHE A 122 12.35 0.97 4.80
CA PHE A 122 12.10 2.32 5.32
C PHE A 122 10.69 2.75 4.95
N GLY A 123 9.91 3.23 5.92
CA GLY A 123 8.61 3.82 5.66
C GLY A 123 8.41 5.17 6.36
N HIS A 124 7.58 6.00 5.75
CA HIS A 124 7.10 7.27 6.33
C HIS A 124 5.58 7.26 6.45
N GLU A 125 5.04 7.68 7.61
CA GLU A 125 3.59 7.76 7.88
C GLU A 125 2.90 6.40 7.62
N VAL A 126 1.92 6.26 6.72
CA VAL A 126 1.31 4.94 6.44
C VAL A 126 2.29 3.96 5.79
N GLY A 127 3.36 4.47 5.18
CA GLY A 127 4.48 3.65 4.72
C GLY A 127 5.26 3.05 5.90
N ALA A 128 5.37 3.77 7.03
CA ALA A 128 5.98 3.26 8.25
C ALA A 128 5.06 2.25 8.96
N VAL A 129 3.75 2.49 8.94
CA VAL A 129 2.74 1.52 9.35
C VAL A 129 2.88 0.23 8.53
N SER A 130 2.97 0.33 7.21
CA SER A 130 3.20 -0.80 6.30
C SER A 130 4.51 -1.52 6.58
N ALA A 131 5.63 -0.78 6.72
CA ALA A 131 6.94 -1.33 7.01
C ALA A 131 6.95 -2.15 8.31
N THR A 132 6.28 -1.66 9.35
CA THR A 132 6.16 -2.37 10.63
C THR A 132 5.12 -3.49 10.59
N ALA A 133 4.08 -3.42 9.75
CA ALA A 133 3.14 -4.51 9.53
C ALA A 133 3.84 -5.76 8.97
N HIS A 134 4.86 -5.59 8.13
CA HIS A 134 5.67 -6.70 7.61
C HIS A 134 6.39 -7.51 8.71
N LEU A 135 6.61 -6.98 9.92
CA LEU A 135 7.15 -7.75 11.05
C LEU A 135 6.20 -8.89 11.48
N TYR A 136 4.90 -8.70 11.32
CA TYR A 136 3.86 -9.63 11.80
C TYR A 136 3.35 -10.57 10.70
N ALA A 137 3.86 -10.42 9.48
CA ALA A 137 3.52 -11.23 8.32
C ALA A 137 4.53 -12.39 8.14
N PRO A 138 4.13 -13.67 8.35
CA PRO A 138 5.07 -14.79 8.26
C PRO A 138 5.80 -14.89 6.92
N ASN A 139 5.10 -14.53 5.85
CA ASN A 139 5.62 -14.59 4.50
C ASN A 139 6.58 -13.43 4.17
N SER A 140 6.73 -12.44 5.05
CA SER A 140 7.70 -11.33 4.91
C SER A 140 9.03 -11.62 5.62
N LYS A 141 9.08 -12.67 6.45
CA LYS A 141 10.28 -13.09 7.18
C LYS A 141 11.42 -13.39 6.20
N GLY A 142 12.59 -12.78 6.47
CA GLY A 142 13.81 -12.97 5.67
C GLY A 142 13.90 -12.12 4.40
N LEU A 143 12.87 -11.32 4.08
CA LEU A 143 12.91 -10.39 2.94
C LEU A 143 13.70 -9.11 3.23
N PHE A 144 13.79 -8.72 4.50
CA PHE A 144 14.58 -7.59 4.99
C PHE A 144 15.18 -7.94 6.37
N ASN A 145 16.16 -7.14 6.81
CA ASN A 145 16.91 -7.36 8.05
C ASN A 145 16.85 -6.16 9.01
N LYS A 146 16.42 -4.99 8.53
CA LYS A 146 16.31 -3.76 9.32
C LYS A 146 15.03 -3.02 8.93
N ILE A 147 14.49 -2.25 9.88
CA ILE A 147 13.38 -1.33 9.64
C ILE A 147 13.78 0.08 10.08
N PHE A 148 13.41 1.05 9.28
CA PHE A 148 13.32 2.46 9.65
C PHE A 148 11.86 2.87 9.55
N ALA A 149 11.27 3.34 10.65
CA ALA A 149 9.89 3.75 10.71
C ALA A 149 9.83 5.22 11.16
N SER A 150 9.34 6.10 10.30
CA SER A 150 9.24 7.54 10.57
C SER A 150 7.76 7.94 10.62
N SER A 151 7.35 8.57 11.72
CA SER A 151 5.99 9.12 11.89
C SER A 151 4.85 8.09 11.75
N GLY A 152 5.09 6.82 12.04
CA GLY A 152 4.06 5.77 11.95
C GLY A 152 4.54 4.40 12.39
N THR A 153 3.60 3.58 12.87
CA THR A 153 3.78 2.16 13.22
C THR A 153 2.42 1.46 13.13
N VAL A 154 2.40 0.16 12.90
CA VAL A 154 1.16 -0.64 12.83
C VAL A 154 0.38 -0.66 14.16
N GLN A 155 0.97 -0.23 15.27
CA GLN A 155 0.29 -0.16 16.56
C GLN A 155 -0.42 1.19 16.80
N HIS A 156 -0.23 2.20 15.96
CA HIS A 156 -1.00 3.43 16.07
C HIS A 156 -2.49 3.16 15.83
N SER A 157 -3.35 3.95 16.48
CA SER A 157 -4.82 3.83 16.38
C SER A 157 -5.36 4.00 14.95
N TRP A 158 -4.61 4.66 14.07
CA TRP A 158 -4.92 4.87 12.66
C TRP A 158 -4.16 3.89 11.73
N GLY A 159 -3.41 2.94 12.29
CA GLY A 159 -2.57 2.02 11.52
C GLY A 159 -3.32 0.85 10.87
N TYR A 160 -4.41 0.41 11.49
CA TYR A 160 -5.29 -0.65 11.01
C TYR A 160 -6.71 -0.45 11.52
N GLU A 161 -7.66 -1.18 10.96
CA GLU A 161 -9.07 -1.12 11.32
C GLU A 161 -9.71 -2.51 11.38
N LYS A 162 -10.82 -2.61 12.12
CA LYS A 162 -11.67 -3.81 12.16
C LYS A 162 -12.20 -4.15 10.78
N ASN A 163 -12.17 -5.43 10.44
CA ASN A 163 -12.71 -5.94 9.18
C ASN A 163 -14.15 -5.48 8.92
N SER A 164 -15.00 -5.43 9.95
CA SER A 164 -16.41 -5.03 9.83
C SER A 164 -16.60 -3.57 9.43
N VAL A 165 -15.71 -2.67 9.84
CA VAL A 165 -15.76 -1.24 9.48
C VAL A 165 -15.37 -1.08 8.01
N VAL A 166 -14.24 -1.67 7.60
CA VAL A 166 -13.79 -1.63 6.20
C VAL A 166 -14.80 -2.31 5.28
N GLU A 167 -15.43 -3.42 5.71
CA GLU A 167 -16.50 -4.08 4.97
C GLU A 167 -17.75 -3.20 4.82
N LYS A 168 -18.17 -2.52 5.89
CA LYS A 168 -19.29 -1.55 5.85
C LYS A 168 -19.00 -0.44 4.83
N ASN A 169 -17.79 0.09 4.82
CA ASN A 169 -17.36 1.13 3.87
C ASN A 169 -17.33 0.60 2.44
N PHE A 170 -16.85 -0.62 2.22
CA PHE A 170 -16.90 -1.29 0.91
C PHE A 170 -18.36 -1.48 0.42
N ILE A 171 -19.29 -1.87 1.30
CA ILE A 171 -20.71 -2.00 0.98
C ILE A 171 -21.35 -0.65 0.64
N LYS A 172 -21.03 0.43 1.37
CA LYS A 172 -21.51 1.77 1.02
C LYS A 172 -21.03 2.18 -0.37
N LEU A 173 -19.76 1.92 -0.69
CA LEU A 173 -19.21 2.21 -2.01
C LEU A 173 -19.94 1.41 -3.09
N MET A 174 -20.13 0.10 -2.90
CA MET A 174 -20.90 -0.75 -3.82
C MET A 174 -22.30 -0.20 -4.08
N LYS A 175 -23.00 0.28 -3.04
CA LYS A 175 -24.32 0.90 -3.21
C LYS A 175 -24.24 2.20 -4.01
N LYS A 176 -23.28 3.08 -3.72
CA LYS A 176 -23.10 4.37 -4.43
C LYS A 176 -22.80 4.17 -5.92
N VAL A 177 -21.99 3.18 -6.28
CA VAL A 177 -21.67 2.89 -7.69
C VAL A 177 -22.67 1.93 -8.36
N LYS A 178 -23.77 1.61 -7.67
CA LYS A 178 -24.86 0.73 -8.14
C LYS A 178 -24.39 -0.70 -8.49
N CYS A 179 -23.52 -1.26 -7.65
CA CYS A 179 -22.98 -2.62 -7.74
C CYS A 179 -23.31 -3.51 -6.53
N TYR A 180 -24.26 -3.11 -5.67
CA TYR A 180 -24.70 -3.97 -4.57
C TYR A 180 -25.83 -4.89 -5.05
N HIS A 181 -25.51 -6.17 -5.22
CA HIS A 181 -26.44 -7.21 -5.70
C HIS A 181 -26.69 -8.30 -4.65
N ALA A 182 -27.67 -9.16 -4.91
CA ALA A 182 -28.06 -10.25 -4.02
C ALA A 182 -26.90 -11.23 -3.73
N SER A 183 -26.10 -11.57 -4.74
CA SER A 183 -24.92 -12.43 -4.57
C SER A 183 -23.64 -11.59 -4.45
N ALA A 184 -22.72 -12.02 -3.57
CA ALA A 184 -21.40 -11.41 -3.43
C ALA A 184 -20.59 -11.44 -4.74
N SER A 185 -20.63 -12.56 -5.49
CA SER A 185 -19.92 -12.68 -6.77
C SER A 185 -20.39 -11.67 -7.81
N SER A 186 -21.70 -11.46 -7.94
CA SER A 186 -22.24 -10.45 -8.87
C SER A 186 -21.83 -9.04 -8.46
N SER A 187 -21.82 -8.74 -7.16
CA SER A 187 -21.35 -7.45 -6.65
C SER A 187 -19.89 -7.18 -7.02
N ILE A 188 -19.01 -8.16 -6.81
CA ILE A 188 -17.59 -8.01 -7.17
C ILE A 188 -17.38 -7.92 -8.67
N ASN A 189 -18.08 -8.74 -9.47
CA ASN A 189 -18.01 -8.66 -10.94
C ASN A 189 -18.43 -7.28 -11.46
N CYS A 190 -19.50 -6.70 -10.89
CA CYS A 190 -19.92 -5.34 -11.22
C CYS A 190 -18.84 -4.32 -10.85
N MET A 191 -18.25 -4.41 -9.65
CA MET A 191 -17.19 -3.50 -9.19
C MET A 191 -15.97 -3.54 -10.11
N GLN A 192 -15.53 -4.73 -10.52
CA GLN A 192 -14.37 -4.91 -11.42
C GLN A 192 -14.59 -4.35 -12.84
N LYS A 193 -15.85 -4.15 -13.25
CA LYS A 193 -16.20 -3.54 -14.54
C LYS A 193 -16.38 -2.03 -14.47
N LYS A 194 -16.37 -1.43 -13.28
CA LYS A 194 -16.50 0.03 -13.13
C LYS A 194 -15.22 0.71 -13.57
N ASN A 195 -15.39 1.91 -14.11
CA ASN A 195 -14.26 2.79 -14.39
C ASN A 195 -13.52 3.11 -13.08
N VAL A 196 -12.20 2.91 -13.06
CA VAL A 196 -11.39 3.11 -11.86
C VAL A 196 -11.47 4.54 -11.30
N TYR A 197 -11.52 5.56 -12.15
CA TYR A 197 -11.68 6.95 -11.70
C TYR A 197 -13.03 7.16 -11.02
N GLN A 198 -14.07 6.48 -11.47
CA GLN A 198 -15.37 6.51 -10.79
C GLN A 198 -15.29 5.85 -9.41
N LEU A 199 -14.59 4.71 -9.27
CA LEU A 199 -14.43 4.03 -7.99
C LEU A 199 -13.62 4.88 -7.00
N VAL A 200 -12.52 5.47 -7.45
CA VAL A 200 -11.65 6.33 -6.63
C VAL A 200 -12.39 7.59 -6.20
N ASN A 201 -13.02 8.32 -7.13
CA ASN A 201 -13.75 9.55 -6.77
C ASN A 201 -14.93 9.29 -5.82
N MET A 202 -15.59 8.13 -5.92
CA MET A 202 -16.70 7.78 -5.04
C MET A 202 -16.23 7.27 -3.67
N THR A 203 -14.95 6.96 -3.51
CA THR A 203 -14.36 6.58 -2.22
C THR A 203 -14.33 7.75 -1.24
N ASP A 204 -14.07 8.97 -1.70
CA ASP A 204 -14.14 10.16 -0.85
C ASP A 204 -15.55 10.37 -0.26
N ALA A 205 -16.57 9.88 -0.97
CA ALA A 205 -17.97 10.00 -0.56
C ALA A 205 -18.41 8.93 0.46
N VAL A 206 -17.54 8.00 0.87
CA VAL A 206 -17.85 6.99 1.91
C VAL A 206 -17.17 7.24 3.26
N GLU A 207 -16.33 8.28 3.37
CA GLU A 207 -15.76 8.78 4.63
C GLU A 207 -16.90 9.18 5.59
N GLU A 208 -16.90 8.65 6.82
CA GLU A 208 -17.91 9.02 7.84
C GLU A 208 -17.55 10.37 8.47
N GLU A 209 -18.56 11.22 8.74
CA GLU A 209 -18.37 12.56 9.33
C GLU A 209 -17.74 12.55 10.74
N ASN A 210 -17.72 11.39 11.43
CA ASN A 210 -17.22 11.23 12.80
C ASN A 210 -15.96 10.36 12.90
N GLU A 211 -15.32 10.03 11.78
CA GLU A 211 -14.02 9.34 11.78
C GLU A 211 -12.91 10.30 12.25
N PHE A 212 -11.95 9.80 13.04
CA PHE A 212 -10.80 10.60 13.47
C PHE A 212 -10.10 11.18 12.22
N ALA A 213 -9.52 12.38 12.30
CA ALA A 213 -8.98 13.08 11.12
C ALA A 213 -7.94 12.27 10.30
N PHE A 214 -7.38 11.19 10.86
CA PHE A 214 -6.39 10.30 10.26
C PHE A 214 -6.93 8.91 9.85
N THR A 215 -8.21 8.61 10.11
CA THR A 215 -8.82 7.35 9.65
C THR A 215 -9.40 7.54 8.26
N LYS A 216 -9.10 6.60 7.36
CA LYS A 216 -9.59 6.61 5.98
C LYS A 216 -10.52 5.43 5.74
N PRO A 217 -11.43 5.48 4.75
CA PRO A 217 -12.42 4.41 4.56
C PRO A 217 -11.83 3.03 4.30
N PHE A 218 -10.63 2.99 3.71
CA PHE A 218 -9.91 1.78 3.33
C PHE A 218 -8.46 1.85 3.81
N LEU A 219 -8.15 1.09 4.86
CA LEU A 219 -6.82 0.90 5.40
C LEU A 219 -6.58 -0.58 5.72
N ILE A 220 -5.46 -0.90 6.36
CA ILE A 220 -5.12 -2.28 6.75
C ILE A 220 -6.27 -2.89 7.58
N VAL A 221 -6.73 -4.08 7.22
CA VAL A 221 -7.65 -4.86 8.07
C VAL A 221 -6.89 -5.69 9.10
N GLU A 222 -7.38 -5.73 10.34
CA GLU A 222 -6.72 -6.43 11.45
C GLU A 222 -6.58 -7.94 11.26
N LYS A 223 -7.48 -8.57 10.50
CA LYS A 223 -7.50 -10.03 10.30
C LYS A 223 -7.61 -10.37 8.82
N ASP A 224 -6.72 -11.25 8.36
CA ASP A 224 -6.79 -11.82 7.02
C ASP A 224 -6.13 -13.21 6.96
N GLU A 225 -6.33 -13.92 5.84
CA GLU A 225 -5.80 -15.26 5.58
C GLU A 225 -4.55 -15.27 4.67
N VAL A 226 -4.09 -14.11 4.19
CA VAL A 226 -3.15 -13.98 3.08
C VAL A 226 -1.84 -13.28 3.46
N PHE A 227 -1.92 -12.14 4.15
CA PHE A 227 -0.80 -11.35 4.62
C PHE A 227 -0.46 -11.65 6.08
N PHE A 228 -1.36 -11.33 7.02
CA PHE A 228 -1.13 -11.63 8.44
C PHE A 228 -1.30 -13.11 8.76
N LYS A 229 -2.14 -13.85 8.01
CA LYS A 229 -2.48 -15.25 8.28
C LYS A 229 -2.95 -15.45 9.73
N GLY A 230 -3.95 -14.67 10.13
CA GLY A 230 -4.43 -14.60 11.50
C GLY A 230 -4.86 -13.18 11.87
N ASN A 231 -4.96 -12.92 13.17
CA ASN A 231 -5.29 -11.60 13.69
C ASN A 231 -4.00 -10.85 14.08
N LEU A 232 -3.80 -9.66 13.55
CA LEU A 232 -2.70 -8.76 13.88
C LEU A 232 -2.63 -8.47 15.39
N THR A 233 -3.77 -8.21 16.04
CA THR A 233 -3.80 -7.85 17.47
C THR A 233 -3.27 -8.97 18.35
N SER A 234 -3.50 -10.24 17.97
CA SER A 234 -2.95 -11.41 18.66
C SER A 234 -1.44 -11.61 18.48
N LYS A 235 -0.82 -10.94 17.50
CA LYS A 235 0.62 -11.04 17.18
C LYS A 235 1.43 -9.88 17.75
N ILE A 236 0.76 -8.82 18.17
CA ILE A 236 1.36 -7.63 18.77
C ILE A 236 1.65 -7.84 20.27
N ILE A 237 0.96 -8.81 20.90
CA ILE A 237 1.08 -9.17 22.32
C ILE A 237 2.27 -10.11 22.54
#